data_AF-A0A238K5H3-F1
#
_entry.id   AF-A0A238K5H3-F1
#
_cell.length_a   1.000
_cell.length_b   1.000
_cell.length_c   1.000
_cell.angle_alpha   90.00
_cell.angle_beta   90.00
_cell.angle_gamma   90.00
#
_symmetry.space_group_name_H-M   'P 1'
#
loop_
_entity.id
_entity.type
_entity.pdbx_description
1 polymer ?
#
loop_
_entity_poly.entity_id
_entity_poly.type
_entity_poly.pdbx_seq_one_letter_code
_entity_poly.pdbx_strand_id
1 'polypeptide(L)'
;MIEKRAEQDGQHSIALYSPCGAYRYGLQRIWSDGPELLYIMLNPSTATEEKNDATIERCQRRAKLLGFGAVRIANLFAYRATHPKDLRQAEDPEGPENAALLSRWSGAAGMTIAGWGTHGAFLGQGVGIAPYLEGDVRHLGLTKEGHPRHPLYVSYSMMPQVWPKEDRYVQRP
;
A
#
# COMPACT_ATOMS: atom_id res chain seq x y z
N MET A 1 5.06 -0.95 -18.16
CA MET A 1 3.97 -0.24 -17.42
C MET A 1 3.51 0.99 -18.20
N ILE A 2 2.22 1.35 -18.12
CA ILE A 2 1.68 2.65 -18.58
C ILE A 2 1.60 3.59 -17.38
N GLU A 3 2.17 4.77 -17.53
CA GLU A 3 2.06 5.83 -16.53
C GLU A 3 0.97 6.83 -16.93
N LYS A 4 0.06 7.11 -16.00
CA LYS A 4 -0.93 8.18 -16.13
C LYS A 4 -0.68 9.26 -15.08
N ARG A 5 -0.90 10.51 -15.45
CA ARG A 5 -0.65 11.68 -14.62
C ARG A 5 -1.87 12.57 -14.54
N ALA A 6 -2.06 13.21 -13.39
CA ALA A 6 -3.05 14.26 -13.21
C ALA A 6 -2.48 15.34 -12.29
N GLU A 7 -2.98 16.55 -12.42
CA GLU A 7 -2.65 17.68 -11.55
C GLU A 7 -3.95 18.37 -11.13
N GLN A 8 -4.11 18.58 -9.83
CA GLN A 8 -5.26 19.25 -9.26
C GLN A 8 -4.86 19.98 -7.98
N ASP A 9 -5.21 21.25 -7.85
CA ASP A 9 -4.97 22.07 -6.64
C ASP A 9 -3.50 22.05 -6.17
N GLY A 10 -2.56 22.07 -7.12
CA GLY A 10 -1.10 22.01 -6.85
C GLY A 10 -0.59 20.63 -6.41
N GLN A 11 -1.45 19.61 -6.41
CA GLN A 11 -1.09 18.23 -6.15
C GLN A 11 -0.84 17.50 -7.47
N HIS A 12 0.35 16.92 -7.62
CA HIS A 12 0.67 16.03 -8.73
C HIS A 12 0.39 14.58 -8.38
N SER A 13 -0.22 13.84 -9.30
CA SER A 13 -0.61 12.46 -9.11
C SER A 13 -0.10 11.57 -10.22
N ILE A 14 0.35 10.37 -9.88
CA ILE A 14 0.86 9.37 -10.82
C ILE A 14 0.19 8.03 -10.52
N ALA A 15 -0.29 7.34 -11.55
CA ALA A 15 -0.76 5.96 -11.44
C ALA A 15 -0.08 5.07 -12.49
N LEU A 16 0.40 3.91 -12.05
CA LEU A 16 1.12 2.95 -12.88
C LEU A 16 0.25 1.73 -13.15
N TYR A 17 -0.10 1.51 -14.42
CA TYR A 17 -0.99 0.43 -14.84
C TYR A 17 -0.30 -0.57 -15.78
N SER A 18 -0.90 -1.75 -15.90
CA SER A 18 -0.66 -2.64 -17.05
C SER A 18 -1.31 -2.09 -18.33
N PRO A 19 -0.82 -2.44 -19.53
CA PRO A 19 -1.46 -2.06 -20.79
C PRO A 19 -2.94 -2.45 -20.91
N CYS A 20 -3.33 -3.62 -20.38
CA CYS A 20 -4.72 -4.08 -20.38
C CYS A 20 -5.61 -3.40 -19.31
N GLY A 21 -5.04 -2.54 -18.45
CA GLY A 21 -5.77 -1.86 -17.38
C GLY A 21 -6.23 -2.75 -16.21
N ALA A 22 -5.99 -4.06 -16.25
CA ALA A 22 -6.38 -5.00 -15.19
C ALA A 22 -5.55 -4.82 -13.90
N TYR A 23 -4.30 -4.36 -14.03
CA TYR A 23 -3.39 -4.15 -12.91
C TYR A 23 -3.12 -2.67 -12.67
N ARG A 24 -3.04 -2.28 -11.39
CA ARG A 24 -2.47 -1.00 -10.94
C ARG A 24 -1.34 -1.29 -9.97
N TYR A 25 -0.11 -1.19 -10.45
CA TYR A 25 1.09 -1.49 -9.69
C TYR A 25 1.38 -0.44 -8.62
N GLY A 26 1.06 0.83 -8.88
CA GLY A 26 1.35 1.91 -7.94
C GLY A 26 0.46 3.12 -8.13
N LEU A 27 0.27 3.87 -7.04
CA LEU A 27 -0.37 5.18 -7.03
C LEU A 27 0.46 6.13 -6.17
N GLN A 28 0.67 7.35 -6.63
CA GLN A 28 1.42 8.39 -5.93
C GLN A 28 0.64 9.71 -5.94
N ARG A 29 0.73 10.42 -4.83
CA ARG A 29 0.17 11.76 -4.58
C ARG A 29 1.28 12.63 -4.00
N ILE A 30 1.60 13.76 -4.62
CA ILE A 30 2.71 14.64 -4.25
C ILE A 30 2.14 16.05 -4.05
N TRP A 31 2.40 16.66 -2.89
CA TRP A 31 1.96 18.03 -2.58
C TRP A 31 3.08 18.93 -2.05
N SER A 32 4.26 18.38 -1.76
CA SER A 32 5.48 19.14 -1.47
C SER A 32 6.74 18.28 -1.64
N ASP A 33 7.91 18.90 -1.59
CA ASP A 33 9.23 18.25 -1.72
C ASP A 33 9.70 17.51 -0.44
N GLY A 34 8.76 17.16 0.45
CA GLY A 34 9.05 16.46 1.71
C GLY A 34 9.30 14.96 1.55
N PRO A 35 9.60 14.24 2.65
CA PRO A 35 9.74 12.79 2.61
C PRO A 35 8.43 12.13 2.16
N GLU A 36 8.55 10.92 1.61
CA GLU A 36 7.39 10.15 1.14
C GLU A 36 7.00 9.03 2.11
N LEU A 37 5.69 8.90 2.34
CA LEU A 37 5.10 7.79 3.07
C LEU A 37 4.61 6.73 2.09
N LEU A 38 5.09 5.49 2.20
CA LEU A 38 4.55 4.35 1.45
C LEU A 38 3.49 3.62 2.29
N TYR A 39 2.36 3.28 1.69
CA TYR A 39 1.49 2.22 2.21
C TYR A 39 1.63 0.97 1.34
N ILE A 40 1.64 -0.19 1.98
CA ILE A 40 1.48 -1.50 1.33
C ILE A 40 0.14 -2.09 1.78
N MET A 41 -0.81 -2.16 0.86
CA MET A 41 -2.19 -2.61 1.12
C MET A 41 -2.48 -3.94 0.39
N LEU A 42 -3.74 -4.40 0.42
CA LEU A 42 -4.09 -5.70 -0.16
C LEU A 42 -4.03 -5.68 -1.68
N ASN A 43 -4.89 -4.88 -2.31
CA ASN A 43 -5.04 -4.79 -3.75
C ASN A 43 -5.66 -3.43 -4.14
N PRO A 44 -5.42 -2.93 -5.36
CA PRO A 44 -6.02 -1.69 -5.82
C PRO A 44 -7.52 -1.85 -6.08
N SER A 45 -8.27 -0.80 -5.74
CA SER A 45 -9.71 -0.68 -6.01
C SER A 45 -9.97 0.44 -7.03
N THR A 46 -10.80 1.43 -6.68
CA THR A 46 -11.35 2.42 -7.63
C THR A 46 -10.55 3.70 -7.78
N ALA A 47 -9.56 3.98 -6.92
CA ALA A 47 -8.73 5.17 -7.09
C ALA A 47 -8.00 5.22 -8.45
N THR A 48 -7.82 6.42 -8.98
CA THR A 48 -7.08 6.70 -10.22
C THR A 48 -6.05 7.79 -9.97
N GLU A 49 -5.27 8.16 -10.96
CA GLU A 49 -4.44 9.36 -10.96
C GLU A 49 -5.27 10.62 -10.64
N GLU A 50 -6.53 10.69 -11.08
CA GLU A 50 -7.40 11.85 -10.89
C GLU A 50 -8.17 11.84 -9.55
N LYS A 51 -8.57 10.65 -9.07
CA LYS A 51 -9.54 10.55 -7.97
C LYS A 51 -9.10 9.59 -6.86
N ASN A 52 -9.30 10.00 -5.62
CA ASN A 52 -9.18 9.13 -4.45
C ASN A 52 -10.44 8.28 -4.24
N ASP A 53 -10.23 7.05 -3.79
CA ASP A 53 -11.26 6.31 -3.05
C ASP A 53 -11.13 6.61 -1.54
N ALA A 54 -12.07 6.10 -0.74
CA ALA A 54 -12.11 6.37 0.70
C ALA A 54 -10.83 5.94 1.44
N THR A 55 -10.14 4.90 0.97
CA THR A 55 -8.90 4.42 1.58
C THR A 55 -7.75 5.35 1.25
N ILE A 56 -7.58 5.70 -0.03
CA ILE A 56 -6.52 6.61 -0.45
C ILE A 56 -6.67 7.99 0.19
N GLU A 57 -7.91 8.49 0.31
CA GLU A 57 -8.19 9.73 1.02
C GLU A 57 -7.71 9.69 2.48
N ARG A 58 -8.00 8.60 3.21
CA ARG A 58 -7.51 8.44 4.59
C ARG A 58 -6.00 8.31 4.67
N CYS A 59 -5.38 7.58 3.75
CA CYS A 59 -3.93 7.42 3.70
C CYS A 59 -3.23 8.77 3.43
N GLN A 60 -3.74 9.53 2.46
CA GLN A 60 -3.23 10.86 2.12
C GLN A 60 -3.40 11.84 3.29
N ARG A 61 -4.57 11.88 3.92
CA ARG A 61 -4.80 12.75 5.09
C ARG A 61 -3.86 12.41 6.25
N ARG A 62 -3.66 11.12 6.54
CA ARG A 62 -2.71 10.69 7.57
C ARG A 62 -1.28 11.08 7.22
N ALA A 63 -0.86 10.90 5.96
CA ALA A 63 0.47 11.30 5.50
C ALA A 63 0.73 12.79 5.75
N LYS A 64 -0.23 13.66 5.39
CA LYS A 64 -0.18 15.10 5.67
C LYS A 64 -0.08 15.40 7.17
N LEU A 65 -0.89 14.75 8.01
CA LEU A 65 -0.84 14.92 9.47
C LEU A 65 0.51 14.49 10.08
N LEU A 66 1.18 13.52 9.47
CA LEU A 66 2.50 13.05 9.88
C LEU A 66 3.65 13.88 9.29
N GLY A 67 3.36 14.94 8.50
CA GLY A 67 4.36 15.85 7.95
C GLY A 67 5.06 15.39 6.67
N PHE A 68 4.53 14.37 5.98
CA PHE A 68 5.08 13.92 4.70
C PHE A 68 4.69 14.86 3.54
N GLY A 69 5.51 14.89 2.49
CA GLY A 69 5.26 15.66 1.26
C GLY A 69 4.56 14.86 0.15
N ALA A 70 4.58 13.54 0.26
CA ALA A 70 3.89 12.65 -0.66
C ALA A 70 3.39 11.37 0.02
N VAL A 71 2.40 10.73 -0.60
CA VAL A 71 2.03 9.34 -0.29
C VAL A 71 2.14 8.48 -1.55
N ARG A 72 2.78 7.31 -1.38
CA ARG A 72 2.77 6.21 -2.34
C ARG A 72 1.92 5.07 -1.82
N ILE A 73 1.29 4.35 -2.74
CA ILE A 73 0.43 3.22 -2.46
C ILE A 73 0.84 2.07 -3.37
N ALA A 74 1.42 1.04 -2.76
CA ALA A 74 1.64 -0.26 -3.38
C ALA A 74 0.72 -1.30 -2.73
N ASN A 75 0.65 -2.49 -3.31
CA ASN A 75 -0.22 -3.55 -2.84
C ASN A 75 0.48 -4.91 -2.89
N LEU A 76 0.04 -5.84 -2.05
CA LEU A 76 0.46 -7.25 -2.14
C LEU A 76 0.11 -7.88 -3.49
N PHE A 77 -1.01 -7.44 -4.06
CA PHE A 77 -1.54 -7.86 -5.35
C PHE A 77 -1.83 -6.64 -6.23
N ALA A 78 -1.37 -6.60 -7.48
CA ALA A 78 -1.64 -5.47 -8.36
C ALA A 78 -2.99 -5.56 -9.09
N TYR A 79 -3.65 -6.72 -9.06
CA TYR A 79 -4.94 -6.91 -9.73
C TYR A 79 -6.03 -6.00 -9.14
N ARG A 80 -6.71 -5.26 -10.01
CA ARG A 80 -7.73 -4.29 -9.61
C ARG A 80 -9.05 -4.99 -9.34
N ALA A 81 -9.49 -4.92 -8.08
CA ALA A 81 -10.75 -5.51 -7.64
C ALA A 81 -11.32 -4.73 -6.45
N THR A 82 -12.62 -4.45 -6.48
CA THR A 82 -13.31 -3.81 -5.35
C THR A 82 -13.56 -4.81 -4.22
N HIS A 83 -13.87 -6.07 -4.56
CA HIS A 83 -14.20 -7.10 -3.58
C HIS A 83 -13.11 -8.18 -3.51
N PRO A 84 -12.72 -8.63 -2.31
CA PRO A 84 -11.72 -9.70 -2.14
C PRO A 84 -12.07 -11.02 -2.85
N LYS A 85 -13.35 -11.27 -3.13
CA LYS A 85 -13.79 -12.45 -3.88
C LYS A 85 -13.33 -12.40 -5.34
N ASP A 86 -13.33 -11.22 -5.96
CA ASP A 86 -12.97 -11.04 -7.37
C ASP A 86 -11.43 -11.13 -7.52
N LEU A 87 -10.68 -10.62 -6.54
CA LEU A 87 -9.24 -10.81 -6.43
C LEU A 87 -8.86 -12.31 -6.42
N ARG A 88 -9.61 -13.14 -5.67
CA ARG A 88 -9.38 -14.58 -5.58
C ARG A 88 -9.67 -15.35 -6.86
N GLN A 89 -10.40 -14.74 -7.80
CA GLN A 89 -10.74 -15.32 -9.10
C GLN A 89 -9.75 -14.93 -10.20
N ALA A 90 -8.86 -13.97 -9.95
CA ALA A 90 -7.82 -13.60 -10.89
C ALA A 90 -6.80 -14.75 -11.03
N GLU A 91 -6.42 -15.06 -12.27
CA GLU A 91 -5.44 -16.11 -12.59
C GLU A 91 -4.05 -15.75 -12.04
N ASP A 92 -3.64 -14.50 -12.25
CA ASP A 92 -2.41 -13.92 -11.68
C ASP A 92 -2.80 -12.65 -10.89
N PRO A 93 -3.15 -12.75 -9.60
CA PRO A 93 -3.54 -11.57 -8.82
C PRO A 93 -2.34 -10.66 -8.51
N GLU A 94 -1.12 -11.19 -8.49
CA GLU A 94 0.08 -10.43 -8.18
C GLU A 94 0.39 -9.45 -9.31
N GLY A 95 0.38 -9.94 -10.54
CA GLY A 95 0.70 -9.18 -11.74
C GLY A 95 2.21 -9.04 -11.96
N PRO A 96 2.66 -9.01 -13.22
CA PRO A 96 4.06 -9.27 -13.58
C PRO A 96 5.08 -8.23 -13.09
N GLU A 97 4.65 -6.98 -12.84
CA GLU A 97 5.54 -5.87 -12.47
C GLU A 97 5.50 -5.55 -10.96
N ASN A 98 4.67 -6.25 -10.19
CA ASN A 98 4.35 -5.86 -8.82
C ASN A 98 5.54 -6.01 -7.86
N ALA A 99 6.22 -7.16 -7.91
CA ALA A 99 7.39 -7.44 -7.07
C ALA A 99 8.53 -6.41 -7.28
N ALA A 100 8.82 -6.07 -8.54
CA ALA A 100 9.84 -5.08 -8.89
C ALA A 100 9.49 -3.68 -8.36
N LEU A 101 8.21 -3.28 -8.46
CA LEU A 101 7.75 -2.01 -7.92
C LEU A 101 7.81 -1.98 -6.38
N LEU A 102 7.35 -3.04 -5.71
CA LEU A 102 7.38 -3.14 -4.25
C LEU A 102 8.80 -3.01 -3.70
N SER A 103 9.76 -3.75 -4.29
CA SER A 103 11.17 -3.67 -3.91
C SER A 103 11.73 -2.25 -4.06
N ARG A 104 11.51 -1.63 -5.22
CA ARG A 104 11.98 -0.27 -5.52
C ARG A 104 11.37 0.78 -4.59
N TRP A 105 10.08 0.67 -4.27
CA TRP A 105 9.39 1.68 -3.46
C TRP A 105 9.65 1.52 -1.97
N SER A 106 9.68 0.29 -1.46
CA SER A 106 9.96 0.04 -0.03
C SER A 106 11.33 0.55 0.38
N GLY A 107 12.36 0.38 -0.47
CA GLY A 107 13.72 0.84 -0.15
C GLY A 107 13.94 2.35 -0.25
N ALA A 108 13.02 3.09 -0.87
CA ALA A 108 13.17 4.53 -1.13
C ALA A 108 12.25 5.42 -0.28
N ALA A 109 11.28 4.84 0.42
CA ALA A 109 10.33 5.59 1.24
C ALA A 109 10.97 6.03 2.58
N GLY A 110 10.58 7.22 3.07
CA GLY A 110 11.01 7.67 4.39
C GLY A 110 10.38 6.86 5.52
N MET A 111 9.19 6.32 5.27
CA MET A 111 8.51 5.36 6.16
C MET A 111 7.55 4.50 5.32
N THR A 112 7.39 3.24 5.70
CA THR A 112 6.41 2.31 5.10
C THR A 112 5.38 1.89 6.14
N ILE A 113 4.08 2.05 5.87
CA ILE A 113 3.00 1.48 6.67
C ILE A 113 2.42 0.26 5.96
N ALA A 114 2.55 -0.90 6.60
CA ALA A 114 1.82 -2.10 6.21
C ALA A 114 0.34 -1.99 6.65
N GLY A 115 -0.57 -2.40 5.77
CA GLY A 115 -2.02 -2.23 6.00
C GLY A 115 -2.91 -3.14 5.15
N TRP A 116 -2.46 -4.34 4.79
CA TRP A 116 -3.19 -5.26 3.91
C TRP A 116 -4.33 -6.06 4.58
N GLY A 117 -4.46 -6.04 5.91
CA GLY A 117 -5.53 -6.73 6.62
C GLY A 117 -5.44 -8.27 6.55
N THR A 118 -6.46 -8.95 7.06
CA THR A 118 -6.50 -10.43 7.17
C THR A 118 -6.49 -11.13 5.81
N HIS A 119 -6.99 -10.49 4.75
CA HIS A 119 -6.95 -11.05 3.42
C HIS A 119 -5.54 -11.16 2.82
N GLY A 120 -4.52 -10.55 3.43
CA GLY A 120 -3.13 -10.82 3.08
C GLY A 120 -2.68 -12.26 3.32
N ALA A 121 -3.47 -13.08 4.05
CA ALA A 121 -3.25 -14.52 4.14
C ALA A 121 -3.47 -15.25 2.80
N PHE A 122 -4.18 -14.65 1.85
CA PHE A 122 -4.40 -15.26 0.54
C PHE A 122 -3.06 -15.53 -0.15
N LEU A 123 -2.87 -16.76 -0.64
CA LEU A 123 -1.61 -17.28 -1.20
C LEU A 123 -0.39 -17.17 -0.27
N GLY A 124 -0.60 -16.91 1.02
CA GLY A 124 0.49 -16.63 1.96
C GLY A 124 1.19 -15.28 1.70
N GLN A 125 0.62 -14.40 0.88
CA GLN A 125 1.34 -13.24 0.31
C GLN A 125 1.85 -12.25 1.36
N GLY A 126 1.03 -11.95 2.38
CA GLY A 126 1.43 -11.07 3.47
C GLY A 126 2.57 -11.65 4.30
N VAL A 127 2.54 -12.97 4.57
CA VAL A 127 3.60 -13.69 5.28
C VAL A 127 4.86 -13.76 4.42
N GLY A 128 4.71 -13.98 3.11
CA GLY A 128 5.81 -14.05 2.16
C GLY A 128 6.52 -12.71 1.99
N ILE A 129 5.79 -11.60 1.87
CA ILE A 129 6.38 -10.28 1.58
C ILE A 129 6.96 -9.60 2.84
N ALA A 130 6.31 -9.73 4.00
CA ALA A 130 6.67 -8.95 5.18
C ALA A 130 8.16 -9.07 5.61
N PRO A 131 8.81 -10.25 5.57
CA PRO A 131 10.23 -10.38 5.88
C PRO A 131 11.18 -9.63 4.93
N TYR A 132 10.75 -9.35 3.70
CA TYR A 132 11.58 -8.70 2.68
C TYR A 132 11.40 -7.17 2.63
N LEU A 133 10.49 -6.61 3.45
CA LEU A 133 10.35 -5.17 3.56
C LEU A 133 11.54 -4.59 4.34
N GLU A 134 12.27 -3.66 3.75
CA GLU A 134 13.42 -3.01 4.38
C GLU A 134 13.08 -1.58 4.82
N GLY A 135 13.91 -1.00 5.69
CA GLY A 135 13.76 0.38 6.18
C GLY A 135 12.82 0.54 7.38
N ASP A 136 12.30 1.76 7.58
CA ASP A 136 11.33 2.06 8.65
C ASP A 136 9.94 1.53 8.29
N VAL A 137 9.69 0.26 8.60
CA VAL A 137 8.41 -0.41 8.38
C VAL A 137 7.58 -0.36 9.66
N ARG A 138 6.34 0.06 9.53
CA ARG A 138 5.39 0.28 10.61
C ARG A 138 4.02 -0.32 10.33
N HIS A 139 3.18 -0.41 11.34
CA HIS A 139 1.78 -0.81 11.23
C HIS A 139 0.86 0.08 12.09
N LEU A 140 -0.45 0.05 11.81
CA LEU A 140 -1.49 0.78 12.55
C LEU A 140 -2.22 -0.13 13.55
N GLY A 141 -1.44 -0.99 14.21
CA GLY A 141 -1.91 -2.14 14.98
C GLY A 141 -2.02 -3.44 14.17
N LEU A 142 -1.92 -4.57 14.87
CA LEU A 142 -2.02 -5.92 14.31
C LEU A 142 -3.35 -6.58 14.71
N THR A 143 -3.76 -7.58 13.95
CA THR A 143 -4.82 -8.53 14.30
C THR A 143 -4.26 -9.64 15.20
N LYS A 144 -5.12 -10.52 15.73
CA LYS A 144 -4.69 -11.67 16.54
C LYS A 144 -3.71 -12.59 15.80
N GLU A 145 -3.90 -12.73 14.49
CA GLU A 145 -3.06 -13.54 13.59
C GLU A 145 -1.85 -12.76 13.03
N GLY A 146 -1.57 -11.56 13.56
CA GLY A 146 -0.40 -10.77 13.17
C GLY A 146 -0.56 -9.98 11.86
N HIS A 147 -1.72 -10.02 11.19
CA HIS A 147 -1.95 -9.17 10.02
C HIS A 147 -2.05 -7.69 10.40
N PRO A 148 -1.40 -6.77 9.66
CA PRO A 148 -1.50 -5.34 9.89
C PRO A 148 -2.88 -4.84 9.52
N ARG A 149 -3.48 -4.04 10.40
CA ARG A 149 -4.85 -3.54 10.21
C ARG A 149 -4.94 -2.59 9.02
N HIS A 150 -6.01 -2.74 8.26
CA HIS A 150 -6.29 -1.85 7.13
C HIS A 150 -6.55 -0.41 7.62
N PRO A 151 -5.96 0.62 6.98
CA PRO A 151 -6.00 2.00 7.48
C PRO A 151 -7.40 2.62 7.48
N LEU A 152 -8.32 2.12 6.66
CA LEU A 152 -9.65 2.71 6.43
C LEU A 152 -10.45 2.98 7.72
N TYR A 153 -10.27 2.20 8.77
CA TYR A 153 -11.03 2.33 10.01
C TYR A 153 -10.16 2.62 11.24
N VAL A 154 -8.86 2.85 11.08
CA VAL A 154 -7.97 3.17 12.22
C VAL A 154 -7.97 4.67 12.49
N SER A 155 -8.23 5.07 13.74
CA SER A 155 -8.22 6.47 14.20
C SER A 155 -6.93 7.19 13.87
N TYR A 156 -6.99 8.47 13.49
CA TYR A 156 -5.80 9.30 13.27
C TYR A 156 -4.96 9.51 14.53
N SER A 157 -5.53 9.39 15.73
CA SER A 157 -4.79 9.43 16.99
C SER A 157 -3.88 8.21 17.20
N MET A 158 -4.13 7.11 16.49
CA MET A 158 -3.24 5.95 16.53
C MET A 158 -1.98 6.26 15.73
N MET A 159 -0.85 6.40 16.39
CA MET A 159 0.43 6.60 15.72
C MET A 159 0.97 5.30 15.11
N PRO A 160 1.63 5.34 13.94
CA PRO A 160 2.29 4.18 13.36
C PRO A 160 3.35 3.59 14.31
N GLN A 161 3.23 2.29 14.60
CA GLN A 161 4.13 1.54 15.47
C GLN A 161 5.16 0.80 14.63
N VAL A 162 6.42 0.79 15.07
CA VAL A 162 7.50 0.05 14.40
C VAL A 162 7.15 -1.43 14.30
N TRP A 163 7.41 -2.05 13.15
CA TRP A 163 7.27 -3.48 12.92
C TRP A 163 8.65 -4.11 12.70
N PRO A 164 9.36 -4.52 13.78
CA PRO A 164 10.69 -5.11 13.67
C PRO A 164 10.67 -6.33 12.76
N LYS A 165 11.72 -6.51 11.95
CA LYS A 165 11.77 -7.57 10.93
C LYS A 165 11.67 -8.96 11.55
N GLU A 166 12.28 -9.13 12.70
CA GLU A 166 12.26 -10.32 13.56
C GLU A 166 10.89 -10.61 14.21
N ASP A 167 9.96 -9.65 14.23
CA ASP A 167 8.63 -9.83 14.80
C ASP A 167 7.54 -10.06 13.74
N ARG A 168 7.88 -9.97 12.44
CA ARG A 168 6.91 -10.09 11.35
C ARG A 168 6.48 -11.54 11.16
N TYR A 169 5.24 -11.83 11.52
CA TYR A 169 4.62 -13.15 11.42
C TYR A 169 5.35 -14.28 12.16
N VAL A 170 6.17 -13.94 13.16
CA VAL A 170 6.78 -14.95 14.03
C VAL A 170 5.70 -15.52 14.94
N GLN A 171 5.43 -16.82 14.81
CA GLN A 171 4.64 -17.54 15.79
C GLN A 171 5.46 -17.64 17.07
N ARG A 172 5.10 -16.86 18.08
CA ARG A 172 5.66 -17.04 19.42
C ARG A 172 5.00 -18.29 20.04
N PRO A 173 5.79 -19.16 20.70
CA PRO A 173 5.30 -20.39 21.31
C PRO A 173 4.27 -20.15 22.41
#